data_AF-A0A2I0X927-F1
#
_entry.id   AF-A0A2I0X927-F1
#
_cell.length_a   1.000
_cell.length_b   1.000
_cell.length_c   1.000
_cell.angle_alpha   90.00
_cell.angle_beta   90.00
_cell.angle_gamma   90.00
#
_symmetry.space_group_name_H-M   'P 1'
#
loop_
_entity.id
_entity.type
_entity.pdbx_description
1 polymer ?
#
loop_
_entity_poly.entity_id
_entity_poly.type
_entity_poly.pdbx_seq_one_letter_code
_entity_poly.pdbx_strand_id
1 'polypeptide(L)'
;MIRFTVDESGFWKVKKFIENHNHDLPRPEDRHLLRSCRNVCDEKAYVLKSMREARIRTIDAFSFLADEVGGVENIGFTRRDAYNFIQKIKRAKIEFGDTNTLIELFKEHQLNDNMFVWDVQKDEFDRLLFFG
;
A
#
# COMPACT_ATOMS: atom_id res chain seq x y z
N MET A 1 -6.87 -9.63 27.12
CA MET A 1 -6.41 -8.22 27.07
C MET A 1 -5.30 -8.01 28.10
N ILE A 2 -4.19 -7.39 27.72
CA ILE A 2 -3.11 -7.00 28.66
C ILE A 2 -3.09 -5.48 28.79
N ARG A 3 -3.03 -4.97 30.03
CA ARG A 3 -2.84 -3.55 30.32
C ARG A 3 -1.42 -3.35 30.85
N PHE A 4 -0.70 -2.42 30.24
CA PHE A 4 0.63 -2.04 30.67
C PHE A 4 0.61 -0.70 31.41
N THR A 5 1.61 -0.48 32.24
CA THR A 5 1.93 0.81 32.86
C THR A 5 3.43 1.06 32.78
N VAL A 6 3.81 2.33 32.73
CA VAL A 6 5.21 2.76 32.83
C VAL A 6 5.45 3.23 34.26
N ASP A 7 6.53 2.79 34.88
CA ASP A 7 6.92 3.27 36.21
C ASP A 7 7.69 4.60 36.15
N GLU A 8 8.01 5.16 37.32
CA GLU A 8 8.74 6.44 37.43
C GLU A 8 10.15 6.38 36.82
N SER A 9 10.70 5.18 36.64
CA SER A 9 12.00 4.94 35.99
C SER A 9 11.88 4.67 34.49
N GLY A 10 10.67 4.71 33.92
CA GLY A 10 10.44 4.50 32.49
C GLY A 10 10.27 3.04 32.05
N PHE A 11 10.23 2.08 32.98
CA PHE A 11 10.09 0.66 32.64
C PHE A 11 8.63 0.25 32.47
N TRP A 12 8.35 -0.51 31.41
CA TRP A 12 7.04 -1.09 31.16
C TRP A 12 6.77 -2.28 32.08
N LYS A 13 5.64 -2.27 32.77
CA LYS A 13 5.16 -3.35 33.64
C LYS A 13 3.75 -3.78 33.23
N VAL A 14 3.44 -5.05 33.42
CA VAL A 14 2.08 -5.57 33.24
C VAL A 14 1.24 -5.20 34.46
N LYS A 15 0.24 -4.35 34.28
CA LYS A 15 -0.71 -3.95 35.34
C LYS A 15 -1.84 -4.95 35.51
N LYS A 16 -2.36 -5.48 34.39
CA LYS A 16 -3.50 -6.40 34.39
C LYS A 16 -3.45 -7.34 33.21
N PHE A 17 -3.66 -8.63 33.47
CA PHE A 17 -3.93 -9.65 32.47
C PHE A 17 -5.38 -10.09 32.60
N ILE A 18 -6.14 -10.03 31.50
CA ILE A 18 -7.50 -10.56 31.42
C ILE A 18 -7.46 -11.67 30.38
N GLU A 19 -7.58 -12.91 30.84
CA GLU A 19 -7.56 -14.10 29.98
C GLU A 19 -8.91 -14.34 29.30
N ASN A 20 -10.02 -14.12 30.00
CA ASN A 20 -11.35 -14.36 29.44
C ASN A 20 -11.69 -13.34 28.34
N HIS A 21 -12.16 -13.87 27.21
CA HIS A 21 -12.69 -13.12 26.08
C HIS A 21 -14.21 -13.28 25.99
N ASN A 22 -14.89 -12.30 25.41
CA ASN A 22 -16.34 -12.36 25.13
C ASN A 22 -16.66 -12.92 23.74
N HIS A 23 -15.65 -13.42 23.04
CA HIS A 23 -15.73 -14.05 21.73
C HIS A 23 -14.57 -15.06 21.60
N ASP A 24 -14.67 -15.97 20.64
CA ASP A 24 -13.60 -16.91 20.34
C ASP A 24 -12.36 -16.18 19.81
N LEU A 25 -11.18 -16.70 20.16
CA LEU A 25 -9.95 -16.18 19.59
C LEU A 25 -9.90 -16.46 18.08
N PRO A 26 -9.32 -15.55 17.28
CA PRO A 26 -9.14 -15.77 15.85
C PRO A 26 -8.34 -17.05 15.60
N ARG A 27 -8.76 -17.83 14.61
CA ARG A 27 -8.03 -19.03 14.22
C ARG A 27 -6.72 -18.64 13.53
N PRO A 28 -5.71 -19.54 13.49
CA PRO A 28 -4.48 -19.28 12.75
C PRO A 28 -4.71 -18.91 11.27
N GLU A 29 -5.71 -19.52 10.62
CA GLU A 29 -6.15 -19.20 9.25
C GLU A 29 -6.65 -17.75 9.09
N ASP A 30 -7.24 -17.16 10.13
CA ASP A 30 -7.75 -15.78 10.14
C ASP A 30 -6.66 -14.74 10.45
N ARG A 31 -5.42 -15.16 10.67
CA ARG A 31 -4.32 -14.26 11.06
C ARG A 31 -4.12 -13.13 10.05
N HIS A 32 -4.29 -13.42 8.76
CA HIS A 32 -4.19 -12.43 7.67
C HIS A 32 -5.30 -11.37 7.70
N LEU A 33 -6.37 -11.56 8.49
CA LEU A 33 -7.44 -10.58 8.70
C LEU A 33 -7.16 -9.65 9.89
N LEU A 34 -6.31 -10.08 10.83
CA LEU A 34 -5.93 -9.30 12.01
C LEU A 34 -4.99 -8.17 11.62
N ARG A 35 -5.44 -6.91 11.82
CA ARG A 35 -4.65 -5.73 11.45
C ARG A 35 -3.22 -5.74 11.99
N SER A 36 -3.00 -6.22 13.21
CA SER A 36 -1.68 -6.31 13.85
C SER A 36 -0.78 -7.38 13.25
N CYS A 37 -1.34 -8.33 12.50
CA CYS A 37 -0.60 -9.41 11.86
C CYS A 37 -0.44 -9.21 10.35
N ARG A 38 -1.10 -8.18 9.77
CA ARG A 38 -0.97 -7.86 8.35
C ARG A 38 0.31 -7.09 8.09
N ASN A 39 1.14 -7.60 7.21
CA ASN A 39 2.33 -6.90 6.74
C ASN A 39 2.61 -7.25 5.28
N VAL A 40 2.80 -6.23 4.44
CA VAL A 40 3.34 -6.42 3.09
C VAL A 40 4.86 -6.41 3.23
N CYS A 41 5.47 -7.59 3.36
CA CYS A 41 6.92 -7.72 3.47
C CYS A 41 7.63 -7.29 2.18
N ASP A 42 8.92 -7.00 2.28
CA ASP A 42 9.70 -6.39 1.19
C ASP A 42 9.74 -7.26 -0.07
N GLU A 43 9.78 -8.59 0.07
CA GLU A 43 9.78 -9.52 -1.06
C GLU A 43 8.46 -9.46 -1.82
N LYS A 44 7.33 -9.49 -1.10
CA LYS A 44 5.98 -9.41 -1.70
C LYS A 44 5.69 -8.01 -2.23
N ALA A 45 6.19 -6.98 -1.56
CA ALA A 45 6.16 -5.59 -2.00
C ALA A 45 6.87 -5.40 -3.34
N TYR A 46 8.05 -6.02 -3.49
CA TYR A 46 8.80 -6.01 -4.75
C TYR A 46 7.99 -6.64 -5.87
N VAL A 47 7.46 -7.86 -5.67
CA VAL A 47 6.63 -8.54 -6.70
C VAL A 47 5.40 -7.70 -7.08
N LEU A 48 4.67 -7.17 -6.09
CA LEU A 48 3.51 -6.30 -6.35
C LEU A 48 3.90 -5.08 -7.19
N LYS A 49 5.03 -4.45 -6.88
CA LYS A 49 5.53 -3.28 -7.61
C LYS A 49 5.93 -3.65 -9.04
N SER A 50 6.74 -4.70 -9.22
CA SER A 50 7.22 -5.16 -10.53
C SER A 50 6.07 -5.58 -11.45
N MET A 51 5.10 -6.34 -10.93
CA MET A 51 3.91 -6.71 -11.69
C MET A 51 3.08 -5.47 -12.09
N ARG A 52 2.96 -4.50 -11.17
CA ARG A 52 2.25 -3.26 -11.48
C ARG A 52 2.95 -2.43 -12.56
N GLU A 53 4.28 -2.37 -12.55
CA GLU A 53 5.10 -1.73 -13.58
C GLU A 53 4.95 -2.44 -14.93
N ALA A 54 4.81 -3.77 -14.93
CA ALA A 54 4.44 -4.58 -16.09
C ALA A 54 2.95 -4.48 -16.48
N ARG A 55 2.22 -3.48 -15.98
CA ARG A 55 0.79 -3.21 -16.24
C ARG A 55 -0.18 -4.30 -15.79
N ILE A 56 0.27 -5.29 -15.03
CA ILE A 56 -0.61 -6.28 -14.42
C ILE A 56 -1.49 -5.58 -13.38
N ARG A 57 -2.76 -5.97 -13.29
CA ARG A 57 -3.68 -5.37 -12.32
C ARG A 57 -3.27 -5.84 -10.93
N THR A 58 -3.38 -4.95 -9.93
CA THR A 58 -3.08 -5.29 -8.53
C THR A 58 -3.83 -6.54 -8.05
N ILE A 59 -5.02 -6.77 -8.60
CA ILE A 59 -5.84 -7.95 -8.31
C ILE A 59 -5.18 -9.26 -8.74
N ASP A 60 -4.58 -9.26 -9.93
CA ASP A 60 -3.95 -10.45 -10.51
C ASP A 60 -2.60 -10.71 -9.83
N ALA A 61 -1.85 -9.65 -9.53
CA ALA A 61 -0.61 -9.75 -8.76
C ALA A 61 -0.85 -10.27 -7.33
N PHE A 62 -1.94 -9.85 -6.69
CA PHE A 62 -2.36 -10.38 -5.41
C PHE A 62 -2.74 -11.86 -5.49
N SER A 63 -3.52 -12.26 -6.50
CA SER A 63 -3.90 -13.66 -6.70
C SER A 63 -2.67 -14.53 -6.94
N PHE A 64 -1.75 -14.10 -7.80
CA PHE A 64 -0.48 -14.79 -8.03
C PHE A 64 0.29 -15.02 -6.72
N LEU A 65 0.47 -13.97 -5.91
CA LEU A 65 1.18 -14.10 -4.64
C LEU A 65 0.46 -15.01 -3.64
N ALA A 66 -0.87 -15.06 -3.68
CA ALA A 66 -1.66 -15.97 -2.86
C ALA A 66 -1.47 -17.42 -3.33
N ASP A 67 -1.48 -17.67 -4.62
CA ASP A 67 -1.27 -19.00 -5.20
C ASP A 67 0.14 -19.53 -4.88
N GLU A 68 1.17 -18.68 -4.99
CA GLU A 68 2.57 -19.04 -4.69
C GLU A 68 2.79 -19.48 -3.23
N VAL A 69 2.02 -18.92 -2.29
CA VAL A 69 2.08 -19.28 -0.86
C VAL A 69 1.01 -20.29 -0.46
N GLY A 70 0.28 -20.85 -1.42
CA GLY A 70 -0.72 -21.89 -1.20
C GLY A 70 -2.02 -21.39 -0.56
N GLY A 71 -2.36 -20.11 -0.68
CA GLY A 71 -3.62 -19.56 -0.22
C GLY A 71 -3.55 -18.09 0.22
N VAL A 72 -4.71 -17.42 0.23
CA VAL A 72 -4.83 -16.03 0.70
C VAL A 72 -4.53 -15.91 2.19
N GLU A 73 -4.85 -16.95 2.96
CA GLU A 73 -4.56 -17.06 4.38
C GLU A 73 -3.06 -17.03 4.70
N ASN A 74 -2.22 -17.48 3.77
CA ASN A 74 -0.77 -17.60 3.94
C ASN A 74 0.01 -16.37 3.42
N ILE A 75 -0.66 -15.47 2.68
CA ILE A 75 0.01 -14.28 2.10
C ILE A 75 0.37 -13.24 3.16
N GLY A 76 -0.32 -13.21 4.30
CA GLY A 76 -0.03 -12.32 5.42
C GLY A 76 -0.51 -10.87 5.24
N PHE A 77 -1.33 -10.58 4.23
CA PHE A 77 -2.00 -9.27 4.07
C PHE A 77 -3.28 -9.42 3.24
N THR A 78 -4.15 -8.41 3.29
CA THR A 78 -5.40 -8.44 2.52
C THR A 78 -5.22 -7.83 1.14
N ARG A 79 -6.14 -8.16 0.22
CA ARG A 79 -6.26 -7.48 -1.07
C ARG A 79 -6.25 -5.96 -0.94
N ARG A 80 -6.93 -5.40 0.07
CA ARG A 80 -6.95 -3.95 0.32
C ARG A 80 -5.55 -3.41 0.66
N ASP A 81 -4.75 -4.16 1.41
CA ASP A 81 -3.38 -3.73 1.74
C ASP A 81 -2.50 -3.66 0.49
N ALA A 82 -2.68 -4.59 -0.46
CA ALA A 82 -2.00 -4.53 -1.77
C ALA A 82 -2.37 -3.27 -2.55
N TYR A 83 -3.66 -2.92 -2.61
CA TYR A 83 -4.11 -1.67 -3.24
C TYR A 83 -3.55 -0.43 -2.54
N ASN A 84 -3.58 -0.41 -1.21
CA ASN A 84 -3.04 0.69 -0.42
C ASN A 84 -1.53 0.86 -0.65
N PHE A 85 -0.78 -0.24 -0.74
CA PHE A 85 0.64 -0.24 -1.03
C PHE A 85 0.93 0.37 -2.42
N ILE A 86 0.25 -0.11 -3.47
CA ILE A 86 0.41 0.43 -4.82
C ILE A 86 0.00 1.91 -4.88
N GLN A 87 -1.07 2.30 -4.19
CA GLN A 87 -1.50 3.70 -4.12
C GLN A 87 -0.46 4.57 -3.39
N LYS A 88 0.19 4.06 -2.33
CA LYS A 88 1.27 4.76 -1.65
C LYS A 88 2.45 5.01 -2.59
N ILE A 89 2.85 4.03 -3.39
CA ILE A 89 3.91 4.21 -4.41
C ILE A 89 3.50 5.27 -5.44
N LYS A 90 2.27 5.19 -5.96
CA LYS A 90 1.77 6.19 -6.93
C LYS A 90 1.77 7.60 -6.35
N ARG A 91 1.30 7.76 -5.10
CA ARG A 91 1.32 9.06 -4.42
C ARG A 91 2.74 9.56 -4.20
N ALA A 92 3.68 8.71 -3.80
CA ALA A 92 5.06 9.12 -3.62
C ALA A 92 5.71 9.66 -4.92
N LYS A 93 5.27 9.21 -6.10
CA LYS A 93 5.72 9.78 -7.38
C LYS A 93 5.19 11.21 -7.64
N ILE A 94 4.08 11.58 -7.01
CA ILE A 94 3.38 12.86 -7.22
C ILE A 94 3.65 13.83 -6.06
N GLU A 95 3.81 13.32 -4.84
CA GLU A 95 3.88 14.09 -3.59
C GLU A 95 5.17 14.91 -3.45
N PHE A 96 6.25 14.52 -4.15
CA PHE A 96 7.50 15.29 -4.24
C PHE A 96 7.61 16.14 -5.51
N GLY A 97 6.61 16.06 -6.39
CA GLY A 97 6.64 16.71 -7.69
C GLY A 97 5.89 18.04 -7.69
N ASP A 98 6.51 19.08 -8.22
CA ASP A 98 5.77 20.26 -8.66
C ASP A 98 4.91 19.91 -9.89
N THR A 99 4.23 20.90 -10.45
CA THR A 99 3.44 20.72 -11.67
C THR A 99 4.26 20.17 -12.83
N ASN A 100 5.59 20.36 -12.86
CA ASN A 100 6.45 19.84 -13.91
C ASN A 100 6.62 18.31 -13.81
N THR A 101 6.68 17.75 -12.60
CA THR A 101 6.71 16.27 -12.42
C THR A 101 5.44 15.61 -12.94
N LEU A 102 4.28 16.26 -12.77
CA LEU A 102 3.02 15.77 -13.35
C LEU A 102 3.04 15.80 -14.88
N ILE A 103 3.56 16.88 -15.47
CA ILE A 103 3.73 17.04 -16.92
C ILE A 103 4.68 15.95 -17.47
N GLU A 104 5.80 15.67 -16.80
CA GLU A 104 6.73 14.60 -17.18
C GLU A 104 6.06 13.22 -17.13
N LEU A 105 5.28 12.94 -16.09
CA LEU A 105 4.55 11.68 -15.96
C LEU A 105 3.53 11.49 -17.09
N PHE A 106 2.87 12.57 -17.52
CA PHE A 106 1.89 12.53 -18.62
C PHE A 106 2.59 12.36 -19.98
N LYS A 107 3.75 13.00 -20.19
CA LYS A 107 4.61 12.75 -21.36
C LYS A 107 5.03 11.28 -21.44
N GLU A 108 5.51 10.71 -20.34
CA GLU A 108 5.87 9.29 -20.27
C GLU A 108 4.66 8.38 -20.54
N HIS A 109 3.48 8.73 -20.02
CA HIS A 109 2.25 8.00 -20.27
C HIS A 109 1.86 8.01 -21.75
N GLN A 110 1.94 9.17 -22.42
CA GLN A 110 1.63 9.32 -23.84
C GLN A 110 2.59 8.52 -24.73
N LEU A 111 3.88 8.45 -24.38
CA LEU A 111 4.85 7.60 -25.09
C LEU A 111 4.50 6.11 -25.05
N ASN A 112 3.81 5.68 -23.99
CA ASN A 112 3.47 4.27 -23.76
C ASN A 112 2.00 3.93 -24.04
N ASP A 113 1.17 4.92 -24.39
CA ASP A 113 -0.24 4.77 -24.73
C ASP A 113 -0.65 5.86 -25.72
N ASN A 114 -0.69 5.51 -27.01
CA ASN A 114 -1.02 6.45 -28.08
C ASN A 114 -2.47 6.96 -28.02
N MET A 115 -3.34 6.35 -27.19
CA MET A 115 -4.70 6.83 -26.96
C MET A 115 -4.80 7.84 -25.81
N PHE A 116 -3.70 8.05 -25.08
CA PHE A 116 -3.64 9.01 -23.99
C PHE A 116 -3.40 10.42 -24.54
N VAL A 117 -4.43 11.26 -24.49
CA VAL A 117 -4.40 12.66 -24.91
C VAL A 117 -4.49 13.54 -23.67
N TRP A 118 -3.65 14.57 -23.62
CA TRP A 118 -3.61 15.56 -22.55
C TRP A 118 -3.04 16.87 -23.12
N ASP A 119 -3.31 17.99 -22.45
CA ASP A 119 -2.78 19.30 -22.81
C ASP A 119 -2.41 20.13 -21.57
N VAL A 120 -1.43 21.01 -21.74
CA VAL A 120 -0.97 21.90 -20.67
C VAL A 120 -0.69 23.30 -21.19
N GLN A 121 -1.26 24.30 -20.53
CA GLN A 121 -1.00 25.70 -20.82
C GLN A 121 -0.29 26.34 -19.63
N LYS A 122 0.79 27.07 -19.91
CA LYS A 122 1.51 27.89 -18.95
C LYS A 122 1.42 29.37 -19.30
N ASP A 123 1.56 30.25 -18.31
CA ASP A 123 1.67 31.69 -18.52
C ASP A 123 3.11 32.13 -18.84
N GLU A 124 3.30 33.44 -19.04
CA GLU A 124 4.59 34.07 -19.32
C GLU A 124 5.62 33.91 -18.18
N PHE A 125 5.17 33.51 -16.98
CA PHE A 125 6.00 33.27 -15.80
C PHE A 125 6.19 31.76 -15.53
N ASP A 126 5.92 30.91 -16.53
CA ASP A 126 6.01 29.44 -16.46
C ASP A 126 5.07 28.80 -15.41
N ARG A 127 4.01 29.51 -15.00
CA ARG A 127 3.00 29.00 -14.06
C ARG A 127 1.88 28.31 -14.83
N LEU A 128 1.37 27.20 -14.29
CA LEU A 128 0.27 26.45 -14.88
C LEU A 128 -1.02 27.30 -14.94
N LEU A 129 -1.58 27.48 -16.14
CA LEU A 129 -2.87 28.11 -16.39
C LEU A 129 -3.98 27.07 -16.60
N PHE A 130 -3.69 26.03 -17.38
CA PHE A 130 -4.66 24.99 -17.74
C PHE A 130 -3.98 23.62 -17.81
N PHE A 131 -4.72 22.60 -17.38
CA PHE A 131 -4.33 21.19 -17.48
C PHE A 131 -5.59 20.38 -17.84
N GLY A 132 -5.56 19.69 -18.98
CA GLY A 132 -6.70 19.00 -19.57
C GLY A 132 -6.37 17.61 -20.10
#